data_AF-A0ABD2IK68-F1
#
_entry.id   AF-A0ABD2IK68-F1
#
_cell.length_a   1.000
_cell.length_b   1.000
_cell.length_c   1.000
_cell.angle_alpha   90.00
_cell.angle_beta   90.00
_cell.angle_gamma   90.00
#
_symmetry.space_group_name_H-M   'P 1'
#
loop_
_entity.id
_entity.type
_entity.pdbx_description
1 polymer ?
#
loop_
_entity_poly.entity_id
_entity_poly.type
_entity_poly.pdbx_seq_one_letter_code
_entity_poly.pdbx_strand_id
1 'polypeptide(L)'
;MNEEDKVICASNHEMYHVGVAWYHPNGEEVINVSVTVPAVNKRNGVTYSKVRRLYSRRQMLAKLATKVAGRVGKNVFLGKKGKCSSAVDYKQAQYIAQLIGAADLAQKRFLSFTEIHEHLGPPMEEGEQG
;
A
#
# COMPACT_ATOMS: atom_id res chain seq x y z
N MET A 1 4.68 21.14 11.72
CA MET A 1 3.30 20.69 11.44
C MET A 1 2.63 20.61 12.78
N ASN A 2 1.58 21.43 12.99
CA ASN A 2 0.85 21.43 14.26
C ASN A 2 0.04 20.12 14.39
N GLU A 3 -0.62 19.91 15.53
CA GLU A 3 -1.38 18.67 15.75
C GLU A 3 -2.57 18.52 14.79
N GLU A 4 -3.26 19.63 14.50
CA GLU A 4 -4.37 19.69 13.55
C GLU A 4 -3.95 19.22 12.15
N ASP A 5 -2.85 19.75 11.61
CA ASP A 5 -2.29 19.36 10.33
C ASP A 5 -1.90 17.87 10.30
N LYS A 6 -1.42 17.30 11.42
CA LYS A 6 -1.08 15.88 11.52
C LYS A 6 -2.34 15.01 11.42
N VAL A 7 -3.41 15.40 12.12
CA VAL A 7 -4.72 14.73 12.05
C VAL A 7 -5.27 14.81 10.64
N ILE A 8 -5.35 16.00 10.06
CA ILE A 8 -5.83 16.20 8.69
C ILE A 8 -5.03 15.34 7.72
N CYS A 9 -3.71 15.29 7.87
CA CYS A 9 -2.88 14.51 6.99
C CYS A 9 -3.11 13.00 7.12
N ALA A 10 -3.23 12.49 8.34
CA ALA A 10 -3.45 11.08 8.60
C ALA A 10 -4.85 10.63 8.17
N SER A 11 -5.88 11.43 8.46
CA SER A 11 -7.25 11.16 8.04
C SER A 11 -7.38 11.14 6.51
N ASN A 12 -6.81 12.12 5.81
CA ASN A 12 -6.83 12.13 4.34
C ASN A 12 -6.00 11.00 3.73
N HIS A 13 -4.93 10.57 4.42
CA HIS A 13 -4.13 9.42 3.99
C HIS A 13 -4.96 8.13 3.98
N GLU A 14 -5.55 7.79 5.12
CA GLU A 14 -6.34 6.56 5.27
C GLU A 14 -7.62 6.62 4.43
N MET A 15 -8.28 7.77 4.36
CA MET A 15 -9.48 7.95 3.53
C MET A 15 -9.22 7.58 2.06
N TYR A 16 -8.05 7.91 1.51
CA TYR A 16 -7.74 7.57 0.13
C TYR A 16 -7.36 6.09 -0.05
N HIS A 17 -6.73 5.46 0.95
CA HIS A 17 -6.55 4.01 0.94
C HIS A 17 -7.91 3.31 0.86
N VAL A 18 -8.84 3.70 1.73
CA VAL A 18 -10.19 3.15 1.78
C VAL A 18 -10.96 3.45 0.51
N GLY A 19 -10.91 4.69 0.02
CA GLY A 19 -11.59 5.10 -1.20
C GLY A 19 -11.17 4.25 -2.39
N VAL A 20 -9.87 4.07 -2.61
CA VAL A 20 -9.41 3.22 -3.73
C VAL A 20 -9.78 1.76 -3.50
N ALA A 21 -9.65 1.23 -2.28
CA ALA A 21 -10.05 -0.14 -1.98
C ALA A 21 -11.55 -0.39 -2.20
N TRP A 22 -12.40 0.59 -1.89
CA TRP A 22 -13.86 0.48 -2.03
C TRP A 22 -14.35 0.67 -3.47
N TYR A 23 -13.83 1.68 -4.18
CA TYR A 23 -14.32 2.03 -5.51
C TYR A 23 -13.68 1.20 -6.62
N HIS A 24 -12.46 0.67 -6.41
CA HIS A 24 -11.84 -0.14 -7.43
C HIS A 24 -12.53 -1.50 -7.54
N PRO A 25 -12.95 -1.97 -8.73
CA PRO A 25 -13.72 -3.22 -8.88
C PRO A 25 -12.96 -4.48 -8.46
N ASN A 26 -11.63 -4.36 -8.28
CA ASN A 26 -10.75 -5.42 -7.79
C ASN A 26 -10.06 -5.04 -6.47
N GLY A 27 -10.58 -4.01 -5.78
CA GLY A 27 -10.03 -3.52 -4.52
C GLY A 27 -10.14 -4.54 -3.40
N GLU A 28 -9.35 -4.31 -2.35
CA GLU A 28 -9.36 -5.20 -1.19
C GLU A 28 -10.55 -4.90 -0.28
N GLU A 29 -11.09 -5.94 0.35
CA GLU A 29 -12.12 -5.79 1.37
C GLU A 29 -11.48 -5.13 2.60
N VAL A 30 -11.93 -3.91 2.92
CA VAL A 30 -11.50 -3.13 4.08
C VAL A 30 -12.24 -3.64 5.31
N ILE A 31 -11.49 -4.09 6.32
CA ILE A 31 -12.05 -4.64 7.57
C ILE A 31 -12.08 -3.57 8.65
N ASN A 32 -11.01 -2.78 8.76
CA ASN A 32 -10.87 -1.77 9.78
C ASN A 32 -10.00 -0.61 9.28
N VAL A 33 -10.34 0.59 9.71
CA VAL A 33 -9.61 1.82 9.42
C VAL A 33 -9.38 2.52 10.75
N SER A 34 -8.13 2.74 11.09
CA SER A 34 -7.75 3.43 12.31
C SER A 34 -6.84 4.60 11.98
N VAL A 35 -7.10 5.75 12.59
CA VAL A 35 -6.24 6.92 12.55
C VAL A 35 -5.77 7.16 13.97
N THR A 36 -4.48 6.96 14.22
CA THR A 36 -3.88 7.18 15.54
C THR A 36 -2.90 8.32 15.39
N VAL A 37 -3.14 9.45 16.05
CA VAL A 37 -2.19 10.56 16.08
C VAL A 37 -1.52 10.56 17.45
N PRO A 38 -0.44 9.78 17.66
CA PRO A 38 0.23 9.83 18.95
C PRO A 38 0.99 11.16 19.09
N ALA A 39 0.98 11.73 20.29
CA ALA A 39 1.79 12.90 20.65
C ALA A 39 3.30 12.69 20.38
N VAL A 40 3.71 11.42 20.29
CA VAL A 40 5.09 10.99 20.07
C VAL A 40 5.10 9.85 19.05
N ASN A 41 5.78 10.08 17.93
CA ASN A 41 6.04 9.19 16.79
C ASN A 41 5.75 7.68 16.99
N LYS A 42 4.99 7.07 16.07
CA LYS A 42 5.41 5.83 15.37
C LYS A 42 4.50 5.39 14.20
N ARG A 43 3.18 5.60 14.24
CA ARG A 43 2.28 5.37 13.09
C ARG A 43 1.09 6.33 13.15
N ASN A 44 0.75 6.94 12.02
CA ASN A 44 -0.31 7.96 11.95
C ASN A 44 -1.69 7.36 11.61
N GLY A 45 -1.73 6.15 11.08
CA GLY A 45 -2.94 5.43 10.69
C GLY A 45 -2.59 4.05 10.14
N VAL A 46 -3.57 3.15 10.16
CA VAL A 46 -3.47 1.81 9.58
C VAL A 46 -4.84 1.40 9.04
N THR A 47 -4.87 1.02 7.75
CA THR A 47 -5.99 0.33 7.11
C THR A 47 -5.71 -1.16 7.02
N TYR A 48 -6.61 -1.98 7.56
CA TYR A 48 -6.54 -3.44 7.52
C TYR A 48 -7.44 -4.01 6.43
N SER A 49 -6.88 -4.89 5.61
CA SER A 49 -7.58 -5.61 4.54
C SER A 49 -7.49 -7.12 4.72
N LYS A 50 -8.46 -7.86 4.17
CA LYS A 50 -8.43 -9.33 4.18
C LYS A 50 -7.26 -9.89 3.35
N VAL A 51 -6.40 -10.70 3.96
CA VAL A 51 -5.28 -11.36 3.28
C VAL A 51 -5.80 -12.47 2.35
N ARG A 52 -5.36 -12.45 1.09
CA ARG A 52 -5.58 -13.54 0.12
C ARG A 52 -4.25 -14.21 -0.23
N ARG A 53 -4.29 -15.54 -0.45
CA ARG A 53 -3.11 -16.32 -0.88
C ARG A 53 -2.77 -16.17 -2.36
N LEU A 54 -3.78 -15.90 -3.21
CA LEU A 54 -3.62 -15.74 -4.65
C LEU A 54 -4.34 -14.47 -5.10
N TYR A 55 -3.65 -13.67 -5.91
CA TYR A 55 -4.20 -12.45 -6.51
C TYR A 55 -4.12 -12.56 -8.03
N SER A 56 -5.19 -12.17 -8.71
CA SER A 56 -5.12 -11.88 -10.14
C SER A 56 -4.28 -10.63 -10.40
N ARG A 57 -3.76 -10.48 -11.62
CA ARG A 57 -3.03 -9.27 -12.04
C ARG A 57 -3.82 -7.99 -11.78
N ARG A 58 -5.14 -8.00 -12.03
CA ARG A 58 -6.03 -6.84 -11.79
C ARG A 58 -6.15 -6.51 -10.31
N GLN A 59 -6.16 -7.52 -9.43
CA GLN A 59 -6.16 -7.32 -7.97
C GLN A 59 -4.80 -6.83 -7.46
N MET A 60 -3.68 -7.29 -8.02
CA MET A 60 -2.36 -6.76 -7.67
C MET A 60 -2.23 -5.29 -8.09
N LEU A 61 -2.73 -4.91 -9.27
CA LEU A 61 -2.79 -3.51 -9.70
C LEU A 61 -3.70 -2.67 -8.81
N ALA A 62 -4.85 -3.20 -8.39
CA ALA A 62 -5.72 -2.54 -7.43
C ALA A 62 -5.00 -2.29 -6.09
N LYS A 63 -4.30 -3.31 -5.58
CA LYS A 63 -3.50 -3.22 -4.35
C LYS A 63 -2.38 -2.20 -4.47
N LEU A 64 -1.69 -2.17 -5.61
CA LEU A 64 -0.69 -1.15 -5.93
C LEU A 64 -1.31 0.25 -5.89
N ALA A 65 -2.44 0.44 -6.56
CA ALA A 65 -3.17 1.71 -6.58
C ALA A 65 -3.56 2.13 -5.16
N THR A 66 -4.07 1.21 -4.34
CA THR A 66 -4.39 1.46 -2.93
C THR A 66 -3.17 1.97 -2.19
N LYS A 67 -1.98 1.36 -2.32
CA LYS A 67 -0.76 1.82 -1.62
C LYS A 67 -0.32 3.22 -2.04
N VAL A 68 -0.46 3.58 -3.32
CA VAL A 68 -0.10 4.94 -3.77
C VAL A 68 -1.16 5.98 -3.39
N ALA A 69 -2.43 5.57 -3.25
CA ALA A 69 -3.56 6.46 -3.00
C ALA A 69 -3.38 7.35 -1.78
N GLY A 70 -2.83 6.80 -0.69
CA GLY A 70 -2.61 7.56 0.53
C GLY A 70 -1.67 8.76 0.33
N ARG A 71 -0.72 8.71 -0.59
CA ARG A 71 0.11 9.88 -0.94
C ARG A 71 -0.63 10.86 -1.85
N VAL A 72 -1.46 10.34 -2.77
CA VAL A 72 -2.31 11.18 -3.63
C VAL A 72 -3.24 12.03 -2.78
N GLY A 73 -3.92 11.44 -1.80
CA GLY A 73 -4.81 12.15 -0.88
C GLY A 73 -4.12 13.30 -0.16
N LYS A 74 -2.92 13.06 0.38
CA LYS A 74 -2.11 14.11 1.02
C LYS A 74 -1.81 15.27 0.07
N ASN A 75 -1.42 14.97 -1.17
CA ASN A 75 -1.08 16.00 -2.14
C ASN A 75 -2.30 16.81 -2.60
N VAL A 76 -3.48 16.20 -2.70
CA VAL A 76 -4.72 16.90 -3.07
C VAL A 76 -5.11 17.90 -1.98
N PHE A 77 -5.02 17.52 -0.71
CA PHE A 77 -5.51 18.34 0.41
C PHE A 77 -4.47 19.29 1.01
N LEU A 78 -3.19 18.91 1.04
CA LEU A 78 -2.11 19.67 1.68
C LEU A 78 -1.06 20.18 0.69
N GLY A 79 -1.23 19.90 -0.60
CA GLY A 79 -0.23 20.23 -1.63
C GLY A 79 1.14 19.63 -1.33
N LYS A 80 2.21 20.36 -1.71
CA LYS A 80 3.60 19.98 -1.40
C LYS A 80 4.00 20.22 0.07
N LYS A 81 3.13 20.85 0.88
CA LYS A 81 3.44 21.23 2.28
C LYS A 81 3.23 20.08 3.28
N GLY A 82 2.53 19.02 2.90
CA GLY A 82 2.29 17.84 3.73
C GLY A 82 3.55 16.98 3.93
N LYS A 83 4.36 17.29 4.96
CA LYS A 83 5.53 16.50 5.39
C LYS A 83 5.14 15.22 6.15
N CYS A 84 4.16 14.48 5.66
CA CYS A 84 3.71 13.24 6.29
C CYS A 84 4.28 12.06 5.52
N SER A 85 4.94 11.16 6.24
CA SER A 85 5.58 9.99 5.64
C SER A 85 4.56 9.13 4.90
N SER A 86 4.95 8.58 3.76
CA SER A 86 4.28 7.47 3.05
C SER A 86 5.32 6.41 2.66
N ALA A 87 6.45 6.38 3.40
CA ALA A 87 7.62 5.57 3.05
C ALA A 87 7.30 4.08 3.07
N VAL A 88 6.48 3.64 4.02
CA VAL A 88 6.02 2.25 4.12
C VAL A 88 5.16 1.90 2.92
N ASP A 89 4.20 2.76 2.54
CA ASP A 89 3.33 2.50 1.39
C ASP A 89 4.11 2.46 0.08
N TYR A 90 5.13 3.33 -0.06
CA TYR A 90 6.00 3.31 -1.23
C TYR A 90 6.85 2.04 -1.31
N LYS A 91 7.41 1.58 -0.19
CA LYS A 91 8.14 0.30 -0.16
C LYS A 91 7.22 -0.86 -0.56
N GLN A 92 5.99 -0.89 -0.02
CA GLN A 92 5.01 -1.92 -0.38
C GLN A 92 4.56 -1.81 -1.84
N ALA A 93 4.34 -0.61 -2.36
CA ALA A 93 4.00 -0.35 -3.75
C ALA A 93 5.13 -0.82 -4.70
N GLN A 94 6.38 -0.51 -4.38
CA GLN A 94 7.55 -0.96 -5.15
C GLN A 94 7.61 -2.49 -5.19
N TYR A 95 7.44 -3.15 -4.05
CA TYR A 95 7.43 -4.61 -3.98
C TYR A 95 6.31 -5.22 -4.82
N ILE A 96 5.07 -4.70 -4.73
CA ILE A 96 3.95 -5.17 -5.56
C ILE A 96 4.25 -4.96 -7.05
N ALA A 97 4.83 -3.82 -7.44
CA ALA A 97 5.19 -3.54 -8.83
C ALA A 97 6.24 -4.52 -9.36
N GLN A 98 7.24 -4.89 -8.53
CA GLN A 98 8.23 -5.90 -8.88
C GLN A 98 7.58 -7.28 -9.09
N LEU A 99 6.66 -7.69 -8.22
CA LEU A 99 5.92 -8.95 -8.37
C LEU A 99 5.10 -8.99 -9.68
N ILE A 100 4.42 -7.89 -10.01
CA ILE A 100 3.69 -7.78 -11.28
C ILE A 100 4.64 -7.90 -12.47
N GLY A 101 5.75 -7.16 -12.45
CA GLY A 101 6.73 -7.17 -13.53
C GLY A 101 7.38 -8.54 -13.75
N ALA A 102 7.72 -9.24 -12.66
CA ALA A 102 8.29 -10.57 -12.74
C ALA A 102 7.29 -11.62 -13.25
N ALA A 103 6.03 -11.55 -12.81
CA ALA A 103 4.96 -12.41 -13.34
C ALA A 103 4.72 -12.16 -14.84
N ASP A 104 4.67 -10.88 -15.26
CA ASP A 104 4.53 -10.49 -16.67
C ASP A 104 5.74 -10.99 -17.50
N LEU A 105 6.96 -10.92 -16.96
CA LEU A 105 8.17 -11.42 -17.63
C LEU A 105 8.16 -12.95 -17.76
N ALA A 106 7.78 -13.66 -16.70
CA ALA A 106 7.71 -15.11 -16.70
C ALA A 106 6.68 -15.64 -17.68
N GLN A 107 5.50 -15.01 -17.75
CA GLN A 107 4.49 -15.34 -18.75
C GLN A 107 5.00 -15.14 -20.18
N LYS A 108 5.74 -14.06 -20.44
CA LYS A 108 6.35 -13.79 -21.75
C LYS A 108 7.45 -14.79 -22.13
N ARG A 109 8.16 -15.32 -21.14
CA ARG A 109 9.30 -16.23 -21.32
C ARG A 109 8.92 -17.71 -21.15
N PHE A 110 7.65 -18.03 -20.92
CA PHE A 110 7.17 -19.39 -20.56
C PHE A 110 7.99 -20.02 -19.42
N LEU A 111 8.46 -19.20 -18.48
CA LEU A 111 9.24 -19.67 -17.34
C LEU A 111 8.33 -20.38 -16.35
N SER A 112 8.84 -21.47 -15.79
CA SER A 112 8.19 -22.25 -14.74
C SER A 112 8.15 -21.46 -13.41
N PHE A 113 7.23 -21.82 -12.53
CA PHE A 113 7.05 -21.17 -11.21
C PHE A 113 8.34 -21.16 -10.37
N THR A 114 9.20 -22.17 -10.56
CA THR A 114 10.49 -22.34 -9.88
C THR A 114 11.50 -21.24 -10.25
N GLU A 115 11.54 -20.83 -11.53
CA GLU A 115 12.50 -19.85 -12.04
C GLU A 115 12.21 -18.40 -11.57
N ILE A 116 10.94 -18.12 -11.23
CA ILE A 116 10.49 -16.81 -10.74
C ILE A 116 10.95 -16.56 -9.30
N HIS A 117 10.88 -17.59 -8.45
CA HIS A 117 11.21 -17.49 -7.02
C HIS A 117 12.71 -17.28 -6.78
N GLU A 118 13.58 -17.87 -7.60
CA GLU A 118 15.03 -17.65 -7.55
C GLU A 118 15.42 -16.20 -7.90
N HIS A 119 14.63 -15.51 -8.73
CA HIS A 119 14.93 -14.14 -9.16
C HIS A 119 14.44 -13.05 -8.20
N LEU A 120 13.43 -13.33 -7.37
CA LEU A 120 12.78 -12.32 -6.53
C LEU A 120 13.25 -12.30 -5.07
N GLY A 121 14.03 -13.31 -4.64
CA GLY A 121 14.37 -13.49 -3.24
C GLY A 121 13.18 -13.95 -2.38
N PRO A 122 13.40 -14.33 -1.12
CA PRO A 122 12.33 -14.77 -0.24
C PRO A 122 11.32 -13.63 -0.01
N PRO A 123 10.02 -13.93 0.16
CA PRO A 123 9.06 -12.94 0.62
C PRO A 123 9.54 -12.36 1.95
N MET A 124 9.43 -11.03 2.13
CA MET A 124 9.72 -10.43 3.43
C MET A 124 8.81 -11.08 4.47
N GLU A 125 9.42 -11.62 5.53
CA GLU A 125 8.69 -12.24 6.63
C GLU A 125 7.68 -11.23 7.20
N GLU A 126 6.41 -11.64 7.28
CA GLU A 126 5.41 -10.92 8.07
C GLU A 126 5.82 -11.05 9.55
N GLY A 127 6.65 -10.13 10.03
CA GLY A 127 7.16 -10.26 11.39
C GLY A 127 8.28 -9.32 11.81
N GLU A 128 8.19 -8.01 11.54
CA GLU A 128 8.87 -7.05 12.41
C GLU A 128 7.87 -6.03 12.95
N GLN A 129 7.46 -6.30 14.18
CA GLN A 129 6.80 -5.36 15.08
C GLN A 129 7.73 -4.15 15.27
N GLY A 130 7.23 -2.95 14.97
CA GLY A 130 7.91 -1.68 15.18
C GLY A 130 6.96 -0.50 15.19
#